data_AF-A0A562QD20-F1
#
_entry.id   AF-A0A562QD20-F1
#
_cell.length_a   1.000
_cell.length_b   1.000
_cell.length_c   1.000
_cell.angle_alpha   90.00
_cell.angle_beta   90.00
_cell.angle_gamma   90.00
#
_symmetry.space_group_name_H-M   'P 1'
#
loop_
_entity.id
_entity.type
_entity.pdbx_description
1 polymer ?
#
loop_
_entity_poly.entity_id
_entity_poly.type
_entity_poly.pdbx_seq_one_letter_code
_entity_poly.pdbx_strand_id
1 'polypeptide(L)'
;MIFLSAFIVGGIICVIGQLLMDVMKLTPAHTMSTLVVGGAILDGFGLYEPLIDFAGAGATVPITSFGNSLVHGAMAEAETTGMIGVITGIFEVTSAGISAAIIFGFLASLAFKPKG
;
A
#
# COMPACT_ATOMS: atom_id res chain seq x y z
N MET A 1 11.14 -20.41 6.24
CA MET A 1 10.23 -20.46 5.07
C MET A 1 9.60 -19.09 4.76
N ILE A 2 9.31 -18.26 5.76
CA ILE A 2 8.71 -16.93 5.56
C ILE A 2 9.53 -15.96 4.70
N PHE A 3 10.87 -16.02 4.76
CA PHE A 3 11.72 -15.17 3.90
C PHE A 3 11.60 -15.51 2.41
N LEU A 4 11.43 -16.80 2.08
CA LEU A 4 11.28 -17.24 0.70
C LEU A 4 9.90 -16.86 0.16
N SER A 5 8.84 -17.07 0.94
CA SER A 5 7.49 -16.62 0.55
C SER A 5 7.43 -15.10 0.42
N ALA A 6 8.03 -14.34 1.34
CA ALA A 6 8.13 -12.90 1.26
C ALA A 6 8.84 -12.43 -0.03
N PHE A 7 9.98 -13.02 -0.35
CA PHE A 7 10.73 -12.69 -1.56
C PHE A 7 9.93 -13.00 -2.83
N ILE A 8 9.30 -14.17 -2.90
CA ILE A 8 8.52 -14.59 -4.08
C ILE A 8 7.30 -13.69 -4.27
N VAL A 9 6.50 -13.47 -3.22
CA VAL A 9 5.26 -12.69 -3.33
C VAL A 9 5.57 -11.22 -3.62
N GLY A 10 6.53 -10.63 -2.90
CA GLY A 10 6.96 -9.25 -3.17
C GLY A 10 7.54 -9.12 -4.57
N GLY A 11 8.35 -10.10 -5.00
CA GLY A 11 8.90 -10.16 -6.36
C GLY A 11 7.81 -10.23 -7.44
N ILE A 12 6.77 -11.05 -7.25
CA ILE A 12 5.64 -11.15 -8.17
C ILE A 12 4.90 -9.81 -8.26
N ILE A 13 4.63 -9.14 -7.14
CA ILE A 13 3.97 -7.82 -7.15
C ILE A 13 4.82 -6.79 -7.93
N CYS A 14 6.14 -6.80 -7.74
CA CYS A 14 7.05 -5.96 -8.51
C CYS A 14 7.04 -6.28 -10.01
N VAL A 15 7.04 -7.57 -10.38
CA VAL A 15 6.96 -8.00 -11.79
C VAL A 15 5.64 -7.54 -12.41
N ILE A 16 4.52 -7.64 -11.69
CA ILE A 16 3.23 -7.12 -12.16
C ILE A 16 3.33 -5.61 -12.42
N GLY A 17 3.90 -4.84 -11.49
CA GLY A 17 4.13 -3.41 -11.68
C GLY A 17 5.00 -3.09 -12.88
N GLN A 18 6.08 -3.85 -13.09
CA GLN A 18 6.96 -3.71 -14.26
C GLN A 18 6.21 -4.02 -15.56
N LEU A 19 5.41 -5.09 -15.61
CA LEU A 19 4.62 -5.44 -16.79
C LEU A 19 3.58 -4.36 -17.13
N LEU A 20 2.96 -3.74 -16.12
CA LEU A 20 2.05 -2.60 -16.32
C LEU A 20 2.77 -1.41 -16.97
N MET A 21 4.03 -1.16 -16.63
CA MET A 21 4.82 -0.08 -17.23
C MET A 21 5.38 -0.46 -18.60
N ASP A 22 5.94 -1.66 -18.75
CA ASP A 22 6.71 -2.04 -19.93
C ASP A 22 5.83 -2.55 -21.08
N VAL A 23 4.79 -3.33 -20.74
CA VAL A 23 3.87 -3.93 -21.73
C VAL A 23 2.66 -3.04 -21.95
N MET A 24 1.99 -2.66 -20.87
CA MET A 24 0.78 -1.81 -20.95
C MET A 24 1.10 -0.32 -21.14
N LYS A 25 2.39 0.07 -21.05
CA LYS A 25 2.85 1.46 -21.22
C LYS A 25 2.15 2.44 -20.28
N LEU A 26 1.74 1.98 -19.10
CA LEU A 26 1.14 2.82 -18.09
C LEU A 26 2.20 3.74 -17.49
N THR A 27 1.82 5.00 -17.22
CA THR A 27 2.71 5.89 -16.48
C THR A 27 2.91 5.37 -15.05
N PRO A 28 3.97 5.80 -14.34
CA PRO A 28 4.18 5.41 -12.95
C PRO A 28 2.95 5.69 -12.07
N ALA A 29 2.29 6.84 -12.27
CA ALA A 29 1.08 7.21 -11.54
C ALA A 29 -0.08 6.22 -11.77
N HIS A 30 -0.33 5.81 -13.02
CA HIS A 30 -1.37 4.83 -13.32
C HIS A 30 -1.03 3.46 -12.73
N THR A 31 0.22 3.01 -12.86
CA THR A 31 0.67 1.73 -12.30
C THR A 31 0.50 1.67 -10.79
N MET A 32 0.94 2.72 -10.08
CA MET A 32 0.76 2.83 -8.63
C MET A 32 -0.72 2.80 -8.25
N SER A 33 -1.55 3.59 -8.94
CA SER A 33 -3.00 3.62 -8.69
C SER A 33 -3.65 2.25 -8.90
N THR A 34 -3.31 1.54 -9.97
CA THR A 34 -3.82 0.18 -10.24
C THR A 34 -3.44 -0.80 -9.14
N LEU A 35 -2.19 -0.76 -8.66
CA LEU A 35 -1.75 -1.62 -7.56
C LEU A 35 -2.45 -1.30 -6.24
N VAL A 36 -2.64 -0.01 -5.92
CA VAL A 36 -3.38 0.41 -4.72
C VAL A 36 -4.84 -0.04 -4.80
N VAL A 37 -5.51 0.17 -5.93
CA VAL A 37 -6.90 -0.28 -6.14
C VAL A 37 -6.99 -1.80 -6.06
N GLY A 38 -6.02 -2.53 -6.64
CA GLY A 38 -5.96 -3.99 -6.52
C GLY A 38 -5.85 -4.46 -5.08
N GLY A 39 -5.01 -3.81 -4.26
CA GLY A 39 -4.90 -4.09 -2.84
C GLY A 39 -6.20 -3.81 -2.07
N ALA A 40 -6.85 -2.68 -2.34
CA ALA A 40 -8.14 -2.32 -1.75
C ALA A 40 -9.25 -3.34 -2.09
N ILE A 41 -9.29 -3.81 -3.34
CA ILE A 41 -10.25 -4.84 -3.76
C ILE A 41 -9.99 -6.16 -3.02
N LEU A 42 -8.72 -6.57 -2.91
CA LEU A 42 -8.34 -7.79 -2.20
C LEU A 42 -8.72 -7.74 -0.72
N ASP A 43 -8.51 -6.61 -0.04
CA ASP A 43 -8.93 -6.39 1.36
C ASP A 43 -10.46 -6.40 1.51
N GLY A 44 -11.18 -5.75 0.58
CA GLY A 44 -12.65 -5.78 0.59
C GLY A 44 -13.25 -7.19 0.45
N PHE A 45 -12.49 -8.15 -0.10
CA PHE A 45 -12.85 -9.58 -0.13
C PHE A 45 -12.26 -10.39 1.03
N GLY A 46 -11.51 -9.78 1.95
CA GLY A 46 -10.81 -10.45 3.05
C GLY A 46 -9.67 -11.36 2.60
N LEU A 47 -9.10 -11.12 1.41
CA LEU A 47 -8.05 -11.95 0.82
C LEU A 47 -6.64 -11.43 1.09
N TYR A 48 -6.52 -10.18 1.54
CA TYR A 48 -5.23 -9.56 1.75
C TYR A 48 -4.59 -9.95 3.09
N GLU A 49 -5.36 -10.10 4.18
CA GLU A 49 -4.87 -10.61 5.47
C GLU A 49 -4.25 -12.01 5.36
N PRO A 50 -4.89 -13.02 4.72
CA PRO A 50 -4.25 -14.31 4.46
C PRO A 50 -2.97 -14.21 3.62
N LEU A 51 -2.91 -13.24 2.70
CA LEU A 51 -1.71 -12.97 1.91
C LEU A 51 -0.58 -12.41 2.78
N ILE A 52 -0.90 -11.52 3.73
CA ILE A 52 0.04 -11.03 4.74
C ILE A 52 0.50 -12.17 5.65
N ASP A 53 -0.39 -13.03 6.13
CA ASP A 53 -0.01 -14.15 7.00
C ASP A 53 0.93 -15.13 6.30
N PHE A 54 0.77 -15.32 4.99
CA PHE A 54 1.62 -16.20 4.18
C PHE A 54 2.97 -15.57 3.79
N ALA A 55 2.97 -14.28 3.41
CA ALA A 55 4.11 -13.61 2.79
C ALA A 55 4.81 -12.59 3.69
N GLY A 56 4.22 -12.20 4.82
CA GLY A 56 4.69 -11.15 5.70
C GLY A 56 5.07 -9.88 4.93
N ALA A 57 6.34 -9.48 5.06
CA ALA A 57 6.91 -8.31 4.40
C ALA A 57 6.74 -8.31 2.87
N GLY A 58 6.60 -9.47 2.23
CA GLY A 58 6.35 -9.57 0.79
C GLY A 58 5.01 -9.00 0.37
N ALA A 59 4.03 -8.96 1.26
CA ALA A 59 2.73 -8.34 1.03
C ALA A 59 2.62 -6.96 1.71
N THR A 60 3.19 -6.76 2.90
CA THR A 60 3.04 -5.49 3.64
C THR A 60 3.91 -4.34 3.14
N VAL A 61 5.02 -4.62 2.46
CA VAL A 61 5.94 -3.57 1.95
C VAL A 61 5.50 -2.98 0.60
N PRO A 62 5.04 -3.76 -0.39
CA PRO A 62 4.59 -3.20 -1.66
C PRO A 62 3.38 -2.27 -1.51
N ILE A 63 3.25 -1.31 -2.44
CA ILE A 63 2.21 -0.26 -2.39
C ILE A 63 0.77 -0.80 -2.44
N THR A 64 0.58 -2.05 -2.85
CA THR A 64 -0.70 -2.77 -2.72
C THR A 64 -1.21 -2.76 -1.27
N SER A 65 -0.32 -2.84 -0.28
CA SER A 65 -0.68 -2.82 1.15
C SER A 65 -1.22 -1.47 1.61
N PHE A 66 -0.95 -0.39 0.85
CA PHE A 66 -1.58 0.90 1.09
C PHE A 66 -3.08 0.81 0.80
N GLY A 67 -3.46 0.14 -0.30
CA GLY A 67 -4.85 -0.16 -0.62
C GLY A 67 -5.56 -0.95 0.47
N ASN A 68 -4.90 -1.99 0.99
CA ASN A 68 -5.37 -2.74 2.16
C ASN A 68 -5.66 -1.83 3.34
N SER A 69 -4.68 -1.01 3.74
CA SER A 69 -4.79 -0.14 4.91
C SER A 69 -5.91 0.89 4.77
N LEU A 70 -6.21 1.37 3.55
CA LEU A 70 -7.32 2.29 3.30
C LEU A 70 -8.67 1.64 3.58
N VAL A 71 -8.91 0.45 3.04
CA VAL A 71 -10.20 -0.25 3.19
C VAL A 71 -10.35 -0.76 4.62
N HIS A 72 -9.31 -1.37 5.18
CA HIS A 72 -9.30 -1.86 6.55
C HIS A 72 -9.54 -0.74 7.57
N GLY A 73 -8.87 0.41 7.41
CA GLY A 73 -9.08 1.59 8.25
C GLY A 73 -10.50 2.17 8.11
N ALA A 74 -11.04 2.22 6.89
CA ALA A 74 -12.39 2.66 6.64
C ALA A 74 -13.43 1.76 7.32
N MET A 75 -13.23 0.43 7.28
CA MET A 75 -14.15 -0.54 7.87
C MET A 75 -14.07 -0.53 9.39
N ALA A 76 -12.87 -0.48 9.97
CA ALA A 76 -12.69 -0.38 11.42
C ALA A 76 -13.41 0.83 12.01
N GLU A 77 -13.30 1.99 11.36
CA GLU A 77 -13.94 3.22 11.83
C GLU A 77 -15.43 3.29 11.46
N ALA A 78 -15.86 2.57 10.42
CA ALA A 78 -17.28 2.42 10.12
C ALA A 78 -18.04 1.65 11.22
N GLU A 79 -17.39 0.68 11.87
CA GLU A 79 -17.97 -0.07 12.98
C GLU A 79 -18.20 0.80 14.23
N THR A 80 -17.35 1.82 14.44
CA THR A 80 -17.42 2.72 15.60
C THR A 80 -18.35 3.90 15.37
N THR A 81 -18.24 4.54 14.20
CA THR A 81 -18.82 5.87 13.93
C THR A 81 -19.84 5.82 12.76
N GLY A 82 -20.15 4.62 12.26
CA GLY A 82 -21.11 4.40 11.19
C GLY A 82 -20.63 4.94 9.84
N MET A 83 -21.54 5.42 8.99
CA MET A 83 -21.21 5.87 7.63
C MET A 83 -20.21 7.04 7.58
N ILE A 84 -20.18 7.89 8.61
CA ILE A 84 -19.19 8.98 8.73
C ILE A 84 -17.79 8.39 8.94
N GLY A 85 -17.71 7.28 9.68
CA GLY A 85 -16.48 6.59 9.98
C GLY A 85 -15.73 6.06 8.75
N VAL A 86 -16.47 5.69 7.70
CA VAL A 86 -15.85 5.30 6.41
C VAL A 86 -14.98 6.43 5.86
N ILE A 87 -15.41 7.69 5.99
CA ILE A 87 -14.67 8.84 5.43
C ILE A 87 -13.45 9.17 6.31
N THR A 88 -13.62 9.16 7.63
CA THR A 88 -12.53 9.51 8.57
C THR A 88 -11.48 8.41 8.67
N GLY A 89 -11.89 7.13 8.66
CA GLY A 89 -11.01 5.97 8.81
C GLY A 89 -10.02 5.78 7.66
N ILE A 90 -10.40 6.15 6.43
CA ILE A 90 -9.50 6.10 5.27
C ILE A 90 -8.23 6.93 5.52
N PHE A 91 -8.36 8.07 6.20
CA PHE A 91 -7.23 8.97 6.47
C PHE A 91 -6.49 8.62 7.75
N GLU A 92 -7.12 8.00 8.74
CA GLU A 92 -6.50 7.76 10.04
C GLU A 92 -5.26 6.86 9.95
N VAL A 93 -5.42 5.66 9.38
CA VAL A 93 -4.32 4.68 9.28
C VAL A 93 -3.27 5.13 8.26
N THR A 94 -3.70 5.71 7.14
CA THR A 94 -2.79 6.07 6.04
C THR A 94 -2.06 7.39 6.23
N SER A 95 -2.62 8.31 7.02
CA SER A 95 -1.97 9.59 7.36
C SER A 95 -0.64 9.40 8.07
N ALA A 96 -0.51 8.38 8.92
CA ALA A 96 0.75 8.09 9.60
C ALA A 96 1.89 7.81 8.60
N GLY A 97 1.62 6.99 7.57
CA GLY A 97 2.60 6.67 6.54
C GLY A 97 2.98 7.86 5.67
N ILE A 98 1.98 8.63 5.22
CA ILE A 98 2.21 9.83 4.39
C ILE A 98 2.96 10.90 5.19
N SER A 99 2.53 11.16 6.43
CA SER A 99 3.16 12.15 7.31
C SER A 99 4.60 11.77 7.64
N ALA A 100 4.87 10.49 7.93
CA ALA A 100 6.23 9.99 8.11
C ALA A 100 7.08 10.23 6.86
N ALA A 101 6.59 9.86 5.67
CA ALA A 101 7.31 10.05 4.40
C ALA A 101 7.66 11.54 4.16
N ILE A 102 6.71 12.45 4.40
CA ILE A 102 6.92 13.90 4.25
C ILE A 102 7.93 14.42 5.26
N ILE A 103 7.77 14.09 6.55
CA ILE A 103 8.64 14.59 7.62
C ILE A 103 10.07 14.08 7.44
N PHE A 104 10.26 12.78 7.22
CA PHE A 104 11.58 12.21 7.02
C PHE A 104 12.21 12.69 5.70
N GLY A 105 11.42 12.85 4.64
CA GLY A 105 11.88 13.45 3.38
C GLY A 105 12.38 14.89 3.58
N PHE A 106 11.65 15.69 4.36
CA PHE A 106 12.06 17.05 4.71
C PHE A 106 13.33 17.06 5.56
N LEU A 107 13.41 16.25 6.62
CA LEU A 107 14.61 16.17 7.46
C LEU A 107 15.84 15.72 6.67
N ALA A 108 15.69 14.76 5.76
CA ALA A 108 16.77 14.33 4.88
C ALA A 108 17.23 15.47 3.95
N SER A 109 16.31 16.30 3.45
CA SER A 109 16.64 17.45 2.59
C SER A 109 17.39 18.57 3.31
N LEU A 110 17.33 18.63 4.64
CA LEU A 110 18.14 19.56 5.44
C LEU A 110 19.60 19.09 5.56
N ALA A 111 19.83 17.78 5.65
CA ALA A 111 21.17 17.20 5.78
C ALA A 111 21.86 17.01 4.42
N PHE A 112 21.08 16.73 3.37
CA PHE A 112 21.57 16.43 2.03
C PHE A 112 20.94 17.36 1.01
N LYS A 113 21.73 17.79 0.02
CA LYS A 113 21.24 18.62 -1.08
C LYS A 113 20.55 17.71 -2.12
N PRO A 114 19.21 17.62 -2.15
CA PRO A 114 18.53 16.71 -3.06
C PRO A 114 18.65 17.25 -4.49
N LYS A 115 18.87 16.36 -5.46
CA LYS A 115 18.71 16.69 -6.87
C LYS A 115 17.29 16.30 -7.26
N GLY A 116 16.37 17.26 -7.18
CA GLY A 116 15.02 17.13 -7.73
C GLY A 116 15.03 17.17 -9.25
#